data_AF-A0A399ZMX9-F1
#
_entry.id   AF-A0A399ZMX9-F1
#
_cell.length_a   1.000
_cell.length_b   1.000
_cell.length_c   1.000
_cell.angle_alpha   90.00
_cell.angle_beta   90.00
_cell.angle_gamma   90.00
#
_symmetry.space_group_name_H-M   'P 1'
#
loop_
_entity.id
_entity.type
_entity.pdbx_description
1 polymer ?
#
loop_
_entity_poly.entity_id
_entity_poly.type
_entity_poly.pdbx_seq_one_letter_code
_entity_poly.pdbx_strand_id
1 'polypeptide(L)'
;MDRYLIESPHEADECDAIIKEIHAAGYLHHFEWGCHDGAHCGWAIIETDNREHARQIVPWQIRDKARVVKLESFASKKPHTKKSK
;
A
#
# COMPACT_ATOMS: atom_id res chain seq x y z
N MET A 1 -6.45 15.48 5.28
CA MET A 1 -6.00 14.31 4.50
C MET A 1 -6.24 13.07 5.32
N ASP A 2 -6.66 12.00 4.67
CA ASP A 2 -6.84 10.69 5.30
C ASP A 2 -5.57 9.86 5.13
N ARG A 3 -5.26 9.00 6.11
CA ARG A 3 -4.16 8.03 6.01
C ARG A 3 -4.64 6.77 5.31
N TYR A 4 -3.84 6.26 4.38
CA TYR A 4 -4.11 5.01 3.66
C TYR A 4 -2.90 4.09 3.71
N LEU A 5 -3.13 2.82 4.02
CA LEU A 5 -2.19 1.73 3.76
C LEU A 5 -2.45 1.21 2.36
N ILE A 6 -1.38 1.09 1.60
CA ILE A 6 -1.37 0.55 0.26
C ILE A 6 -0.60 -0.75 0.32
N GLU A 7 -1.24 -1.81 -0.13
CA GLU A 7 -0.66 -3.13 -0.28
C GLU A 7 -0.55 -3.43 -1.76
N SER A 8 0.65 -3.74 -2.20
CA SER A 8 1.01 -3.94 -3.60
C SER A 8 1.50 -5.38 -3.81
N PRO A 9 0.59 -6.38 -3.74
CA PRO A 9 0.95 -7.78 -3.94
C PRO A 9 1.36 -8.04 -5.39
N HIS A 10 2.30 -8.96 -5.56
CA HIS A 10 2.84 -9.36 -6.84
C HIS A 10 3.37 -10.80 -6.79
N GLU A 11 3.63 -11.39 -7.96
CA GLU A 11 4.20 -12.74 -8.02
C GLU A 11 5.71 -12.73 -7.74
N ALA A 12 6.25 -13.88 -7.36
CA ALA A 12 7.66 -14.03 -7.04
C ALA A 12 8.59 -13.69 -8.22
N ASP A 13 8.19 -14.04 -9.44
CA ASP A 13 8.95 -13.74 -10.66
C ASP A 13 8.88 -12.26 -11.06
N GLU A 14 7.89 -11.52 -10.55
CA GLU A 14 7.68 -10.10 -10.85
C GLU A 14 8.46 -9.17 -9.89
N CYS A 15 8.99 -9.68 -8.76
CA CYS A 15 9.63 -8.88 -7.71
C CYS A 15 10.69 -7.91 -8.23
N ASP A 16 11.69 -8.42 -8.95
CA ASP A 16 12.80 -7.61 -9.47
C ASP A 16 12.32 -6.52 -10.43
N ALA A 17 11.34 -6.84 -11.28
CA ALA A 17 10.81 -5.91 -12.27
C ALA A 17 10.09 -4.74 -11.58
N ILE A 18 9.24 -5.05 -10.61
CA ILE A 18 8.45 -4.06 -9.85
C ILE A 18 9.34 -3.17 -9.00
N ILE A 19 10.30 -3.76 -8.27
CA ILE A 19 11.25 -3.02 -7.45
C ILE A 19 12.07 -2.05 -8.31
N LYS A 20 12.53 -2.50 -9.49
CA LYS A 20 13.26 -1.63 -10.43
C LYS A 20 12.39 -0.51 -10.98
N GLU A 21 11.14 -0.77 -11.32
CA GLU A 21 10.21 0.26 -11.82
C GLU A 21 9.96 1.33 -10.74
N ILE A 22 9.69 0.89 -9.51
CA ILE A 22 9.46 1.79 -8.37
C ILE A 22 10.73 2.58 -8.01
N HIS A 23 11.91 1.96 -8.12
CA HIS A 23 13.20 2.65 -7.95
C HIS A 23 13.44 3.69 -9.04
N ALA A 24 13.18 3.36 -10.31
CA ALA A 24 13.31 4.29 -11.42
C ALA A 24 12.35 5.49 -11.30
N ALA A 25 11.16 5.27 -10.72
CA ALA A 25 10.20 6.31 -10.47
C ALA A 25 10.53 7.18 -9.24
N GLY A 26 11.58 6.84 -8.47
CA GLY A 26 12.15 7.68 -7.42
C GLY A 26 11.49 7.57 -6.05
N TYR A 27 10.59 6.59 -5.84
CA TYR A 27 9.84 6.45 -4.58
C TYR A 27 10.00 5.08 -3.91
N LEU A 28 11.06 4.33 -4.23
CA LEU A 28 11.38 3.04 -3.58
C LEU A 28 11.39 3.10 -2.06
N HIS A 29 11.98 4.15 -1.50
CA HIS A 29 12.12 4.33 -0.05
C HIS A 29 10.82 4.73 0.66
N HIS A 30 9.72 4.94 -0.08
CA HIS A 30 8.39 5.15 0.50
C HIS A 30 7.63 3.82 0.69
N PHE A 31 8.19 2.71 0.20
CA PHE A 31 7.66 1.38 0.37
C PHE A 31 8.52 0.55 1.33
N GLU A 32 7.84 -0.21 2.19
CA GLU A 32 8.39 -1.31 2.95
C GLU A 32 8.18 -2.61 2.16
N TRP A 33 9.17 -3.50 2.16
CA TRP A 33 9.20 -4.66 1.24
C TRP A 33 9.26 -5.98 2.00
N GLY A 34 8.41 -6.92 1.61
CA GLY A 34 8.39 -8.27 2.18
C GLY A 34 9.12 -9.32 1.33
N CYS A 35 9.64 -8.95 0.15
CA CYS A 35 10.08 -9.90 -0.87
C CYS A 35 11.15 -10.88 -0.37
N HIS A 36 12.10 -10.42 0.46
CA HIS A 36 13.12 -11.29 1.05
C HIS A 36 12.59 -12.21 2.16
N ASP A 37 11.44 -11.89 2.74
CA ASP A 37 10.75 -12.70 3.76
C ASP A 37 9.73 -13.68 3.13
N GLY A 38 9.64 -13.72 1.79
CA GLY A 38 8.67 -14.52 1.05
C GLY A 38 7.28 -13.88 0.94
N ALA A 39 7.10 -12.69 1.52
CA ALA A 39 5.90 -11.89 1.32
C ALA A 39 6.10 -11.00 0.08
N HIS A 40 5.73 -11.51 -1.10
CA HIS A 40 5.81 -10.80 -2.39
C HIS A 40 4.80 -9.63 -2.46
N CYS A 41 5.07 -8.61 -1.64
CA CYS A 41 4.22 -7.46 -1.41
C CYS A 41 5.08 -6.27 -0.97
N GLY A 42 4.73 -5.09 -1.48
CA GLY A 42 5.19 -3.81 -0.97
C GLY A 42 4.10 -3.10 -0.19
N TRP A 43 4.45 -2.42 0.89
CA TRP A 43 3.53 -1.63 1.71
C TRP A 43 3.95 -0.16 1.72
N ALA A 44 3.00 0.75 1.56
CA ALA A 44 3.23 2.17 1.76
C ALA A 44 2.09 2.77 2.58
N ILE A 45 2.43 3.70 3.48
CA ILE A 45 1.44 4.52 4.17
C ILE A 45 1.56 5.94 3.64
N ILE A 46 0.46 6.46 3.10
CA ILE A 46 0.42 7.83 2.58
C ILE A 46 -0.76 8.62 3.13
N GLU A 47 -0.67 9.93 3.04
CA GLU A 47 -1.74 10.87 3.33
C GLU A 47 -2.25 11.51 2.04
N THR A 48 -3.55 11.42 1.79
CA THR A 48 -4.16 12.01 0.60
C THR A 48 -5.65 12.31 0.82
N ASP A 49 -6.26 13.06 -0.10
CA ASP A 49 -7.65 13.49 0.01
C ASP A 49 -8.64 12.37 -0.33
N ASN A 50 -8.25 11.39 -1.15
CA ASN A 50 -9.13 10.31 -1.58
C ASN A 50 -8.38 8.99 -1.86
N ARG A 51 -9.12 7.88 -1.83
CA ARG A 51 -8.61 6.53 -2.07
C ARG A 51 -7.99 6.35 -3.47
N GLU A 52 -8.50 7.05 -4.48
CA GLU A 52 -8.02 6.88 -5.86
C GLU A 52 -6.62 7.46 -6.03
N HIS A 53 -6.34 8.63 -5.44
CA HIS A 53 -5.00 9.20 -5.39
C HIS A 53 -4.02 8.27 -4.68
N ALA A 54 -4.46 7.60 -3.61
CA ALA A 54 -3.63 6.61 -2.94
C ALA A 54 -3.28 5.43 -3.86
N ARG A 55 -4.21 4.99 -4.71
CA ARG A 55 -3.95 3.92 -5.67
C ARG A 55 -2.95 4.32 -6.76
N GLN A 56 -2.82 5.60 -7.08
CA GLN A 56 -1.96 6.07 -8.16
C GLN A 56 -0.46 5.94 -7.89
N ILE A 57 -0.04 5.83 -6.62
CA ILE A 57 1.39 5.60 -6.31
C ILE A 57 1.85 4.20 -6.70
N VAL A 58 0.90 3.27 -6.87
CA VAL A 58 1.22 1.90 -7.29
C VAL A 58 1.45 1.90 -8.80
N PRO A 59 2.50 1.23 -9.31
CA PRO A 59 2.72 1.14 -10.74
C PRO A 59 1.58 0.44 -11.46
N TRP A 60 1.32 0.87 -12.71
CA TRP A 60 0.15 0.45 -13.48
C TRP A 60 0.04 -1.08 -13.62
N GLN A 61 1.16 -1.80 -13.70
CA GLN A 61 1.23 -3.25 -13.87
C GLN A 61 0.56 -4.02 -12.72
N ILE A 62 0.74 -3.53 -11.49
CA ILE A 62 0.22 -4.17 -10.27
C ILE A 62 -0.87 -3.35 -9.58
N ARG A 63 -1.21 -2.18 -10.15
CA ARG A 63 -2.23 -1.29 -9.61
C ARG A 63 -3.58 -1.97 -9.48
N ASP A 64 -3.93 -2.88 -10.39
CA ASP A 64 -5.18 -3.63 -10.33
C ASP A 64 -5.23 -4.60 -9.13
N LYS A 65 -4.09 -5.24 -8.83
CA LYS A 65 -3.89 -6.15 -7.69
C LYS A 65 -3.80 -5.39 -6.34
N ALA A 66 -3.53 -4.09 -6.37
CA ALA A 66 -3.30 -3.29 -5.18
C ALA A 66 -4.54 -3.11 -4.29
N ARG A 67 -4.36 -3.24 -2.98
CA ARG A 67 -5.40 -2.97 -1.98
C ARG A 67 -5.11 -1.64 -1.28
N VAL A 68 -6.13 -0.77 -1.21
CA VAL A 68 -6.04 0.54 -0.54
C VAL A 68 -6.97 0.57 0.67
N VAL A 69 -6.37 0.54 1.85
CA VAL A 69 -7.05 0.46 3.16
C VAL A 69 -6.97 1.83 3.83
N LYS A 70 -8.12 2.43 4.13
CA LYS A 70 -8.16 3.66 4.93
C LYS A 70 -7.80 3.33 6.38
N LEU A 71 -6.81 4.01 6.92
CA LEU A 71 -6.31 3.84 8.28
C LEU A 71 -7.01 4.80 9.24
N GLU A 72 -7.22 4.34 10.47
CA GLU A 72 -7.72 5.13 11.59
C GLU A 72 -6.86 4.84 12.81
N SER A 73 -6.50 5.86 13.59
CA SER A 73 -5.75 5.70 14.84
C SER A 73 -6.65 5.99 16.04
N PHE A 74 -6.76 5.02 16.96
CA PHE A 74 -7.54 5.16 18.18
C PHE A 74 -6.70 5.79 19.30
N ALA A 75 -6.44 7.09 19.20
CA ALA A 75 -5.55 7.78 20.14
C ALA A 75 -6.15 7.98 21.56
N SER A 76 -7.48 7.95 21.75
CA SER A 76 -8.08 8.05 23.10
C SER A 76 -9.58 7.71 23.25
N LYS A 77 -10.35 7.32 22.22
CA LYS A 77 -11.78 7.00 22.41
C LYS A 77 -12.25 5.79 21.61
N LYS A 78 -12.76 4.82 22.38
CA LYS A 78 -13.53 3.60 22.05
C LYS A 78 -12.92 2.69 20.97
N PRO A 79 -12.67 1.39 21.28
CA PRO A 79 -12.26 0.43 20.27
C PRO A 79 -13.31 0.32 19.17
N HIS A 80 -12.89 -0.11 17.97
CA HIS A 80 -13.79 -0.36 16.84
C HIS A 80 -14.99 -1.21 17.29
N THR A 81 -16.19 -0.63 17.24
CA THR A 81 -17.45 -1.37 17.46
C THR A 81 -18.09 -1.58 16.10
N LYS A 82 -18.11 -2.83 15.61
CA LYS A 82 -18.92 -3.17 14.44
C LYS A 82 -20.36 -2.77 14.76
N LYS A 83 -20.94 -1.82 14.02
CA LYS A 83 -22.39 -1.64 14.03
C LYS A 83 -22.98 -2.90 13.41
N SER A 84 -23.44 -3.83 14.24
CA SER A 84 -24.35 -4.89 13.83
C SER A 84 -25.51 -4.23 13.10
N LYS A 85 -25.66 -4.55 11.81
CA LYS A 85 -26.84 -4.19 11.02
C LYS A 85 -27.67 -5.44 10.87
#